data_AF-A0A3N5GVX8-F1
#
_entry.id   AF-A0A3N5GVX8-F1
#
_cell.length_a   1.000
_cell.length_b   1.000
_cell.length_c   1.000
_cell.angle_alpha   90.00
_cell.angle_beta   90.00
_cell.angle_gamma   90.00
#
_symmetry.space_group_name_H-M   'P 1'
#
loop_
_entity.id
_entity.type
_entity.pdbx_description
1 polymer ?
#
loop_
_entity_poly.entity_id
_entity_poly.type
_entity_poly.pdbx_seq_one_letter_code
_entity_poly.pdbx_strand_id
1 'polypeptide(L)'
;VAFGVVVPLMFAVVGTVLARTIGLSPGGTIVLATLAASASYIAAPAAIRTAVPEANPALSLTAALAVTFPFNIVVGIPLYERLAVALAG
;
A
#
# COMPACT_ATOMS: atom_id res chain seq x y z
N VAL A 1 -4.10 13.09 -5.19
CA VAL A 1 -2.81 12.96 -4.47
C VAL A 1 -3.01 12.47 -3.04
N ALA A 2 -3.72 13.21 -2.18
CA ALA A 2 -3.92 12.83 -0.76
C ALA A 2 -4.37 11.37 -0.57
N PHE A 3 -5.35 10.90 -1.35
CA PHE A 3 -5.79 9.51 -1.33
C PHE A 3 -4.64 8.49 -1.53
N GLY A 4 -3.82 8.68 -2.57
CA GLY A 4 -2.70 7.79 -2.89
C GLY A 4 -1.50 7.87 -1.95
N VAL A 5 -1.59 8.69 -0.89
CA VAL A 5 -0.57 8.81 0.17
C VAL A 5 -1.14 8.34 1.51
N VAL A 6 -2.33 8.81 1.87
CA VAL A 6 -2.94 8.52 3.19
C VAL A 6 -3.47 7.09 3.25
N VAL A 7 -4.11 6.59 2.19
CA VAL A 7 -4.71 5.25 2.20
C VAL A 7 -3.67 4.13 2.35
N PRO A 8 -2.51 4.17 1.65
CA PRO A 8 -1.41 3.25 1.91
C PRO A 8 -1.01 3.19 3.39
N LEU A 9 -0.87 4.33 4.05
CA LEU A 9 -0.49 4.39 5.46
C LEU A 9 -1.54 3.74 6.37
N MET A 10 -2.83 3.98 6.11
CA MET A 10 -3.91 3.34 6.88
C MET A 10 -3.88 1.82 6.71
N PHE A 11 -3.70 1.33 5.49
CA PHE A 11 -3.62 -0.11 5.25
C PHE A 11 -2.33 -0.75 5.73
N ALA A 12 -1.21 -0.01 5.76
CA ALA A 12 0.00 -0.49 6.40
C ALA A 12 -0.24 -0.78 7.88
N VAL A 13 -0.91 0.13 8.61
CA VAL A 13 -1.26 -0.08 10.03
C VAL A 13 -2.12 -1.33 10.18
N VAL A 14 -3.14 -1.51 9.35
CA VAL A 14 -3.97 -2.72 9.36
C VAL A 14 -3.13 -3.97 9.09
N GLY A 15 -2.28 -3.96 8.07
CA GLY A 15 -1.41 -5.08 7.71
C GLY A 15 -0.42 -5.42 8.82
N THR A 16 0.17 -4.42 9.46
CA THR A 16 1.07 -4.58 10.60
C THR A 16 0.35 -5.20 11.79
N VAL A 17 -0.82 -4.68 12.18
CA VAL A 17 -1.61 -5.21 13.29
C VAL A 17 -2.00 -6.66 13.01
N LEU A 18 -2.51 -6.97 11.82
CA LEU A 18 -2.88 -8.32 11.43
C LEU A 18 -1.68 -9.27 11.48
N ALA A 19 -0.54 -8.88 10.91
CA ALA A 19 0.69 -9.67 10.95
C ALA A 19 1.13 -10.01 12.38
N ARG A 20 1.05 -9.04 13.31
CA ARG A 20 1.39 -9.24 14.71
C ARG A 20 0.40 -10.18 15.40
N THR A 21 -0.90 -10.04 15.12
CA THR A 21 -1.93 -10.92 15.72
C THR A 21 -1.81 -12.38 15.29
N ILE A 22 -1.31 -12.64 14.07
CA ILE A 22 -1.08 -14.00 13.57
C ILE A 22 0.36 -14.50 13.85
N GLY A 23 1.15 -13.75 14.62
CA GLY A 23 2.48 -14.18 15.09
C GLY A 23 3.58 -14.14 14.03
N LEU A 24 3.49 -13.30 12.99
CA LEU A 24 4.58 -13.15 12.03
C LEU A 24 5.83 -12.54 12.67
N SER A 25 6.99 -12.92 12.14
CA SER A 25 8.26 -12.28 12.45
C SER A 25 8.25 -10.79 12.07
N PRO A 26 9.20 -9.96 12.56
CA PRO A 26 9.32 -8.59 12.11
C PRO A 26 9.44 -8.47 10.58
N GLY A 27 10.27 -9.31 9.96
CA GLY A 27 10.39 -9.35 8.49
C GLY A 27 9.06 -9.71 7.80
N GLY A 28 8.34 -10.72 8.30
CA GLY A 28 7.02 -11.07 7.77
C GLY A 28 5.98 -9.96 7.94
N THR A 29 6.04 -9.24 9.05
CA THR A 29 5.19 -8.07 9.35
C THR A 29 5.44 -6.94 8.36
N ILE A 30 6.70 -6.65 8.03
CA ILE A 30 7.07 -5.63 7.04
C ILE A 30 6.52 -5.98 5.66
N VAL A 31 6.69 -7.24 5.25
CA VAL A 31 6.16 -7.73 3.97
C VAL A 31 4.64 -7.60 3.92
N LEU A 32 3.92 -8.05 4.95
CA LEU A 32 2.46 -7.98 4.95
C LEU A 32 1.94 -6.53 4.99
N ALA A 33 2.56 -5.66 5.79
CA ALA A 33 2.23 -4.24 5.83
C ALA A 33 2.45 -3.56 4.47
N THR A 34 3.56 -3.89 3.79
CA THR A 34 3.88 -3.37 2.45
C THR A 34 2.87 -3.85 1.41
N LEU A 35 2.47 -5.11 1.46
CA LEU A 35 1.45 -5.67 0.56
C LEU A 35 0.09 -5.01 0.78
N ALA A 36 -0.32 -4.84 2.05
CA ALA A 36 -1.58 -4.18 2.39
C ALA A 36 -1.60 -2.70 1.96
N ALA A 37 -0.48 -2.00 2.09
CA ALA A 37 -0.33 -0.60 1.70
C ALA A 37 -0.18 -0.37 0.19
N SER A 38 0.08 -1.43 -0.59
CA SER A 38 0.34 -1.31 -2.02
C SER A 38 -0.95 -1.20 -2.83
N ALA A 39 -0.90 -0.45 -3.93
CA ALA A 39 -1.95 -0.49 -4.93
C ALA A 39 -1.68 -1.60 -5.95
N SER A 40 -2.71 -2.01 -6.70
CA SER A 40 -2.52 -2.80 -7.91
C SER A 40 -1.97 -1.90 -9.02
N TYR A 41 -0.70 -2.07 -9.36
CA TYR A 41 0.00 -1.20 -10.33
C TYR A 41 -0.26 -1.58 -11.79
N ILE A 42 -0.92 -2.71 -12.04
CA ILE A 42 -1.14 -3.26 -13.38
C ILE A 42 -2.63 -3.58 -13.58
N ALA A 43 -3.17 -4.51 -12.79
CA ALA A 43 -4.48 -5.08 -13.03
C ALA A 43 -5.64 -4.09 -12.75
N ALA A 44 -5.60 -3.35 -11.64
CA ALA A 44 -6.71 -2.44 -11.31
C ALA A 44 -6.87 -1.27 -12.28
N PRO A 45 -5.81 -0.56 -12.73
CA PRO A 45 -5.94 0.46 -13.77
C PRO A 45 -6.49 -0.11 -15.08
N ALA A 46 -6.05 -1.32 -15.46
CA ALA A 46 -6.56 -2.00 -16.66
C ALA A 46 -8.05 -2.35 -16.52
N ALA A 47 -8.48 -2.82 -15.35
CA ALA A 47 -9.87 -3.15 -15.06
C ALA A 47 -10.77 -1.90 -15.02
N ILE A 48 -10.33 -0.79 -14.42
CA ILE A 48 -11.10 0.47 -14.41
C ILE A 48 -11.31 0.99 -15.83
N ARG A 49 -10.29 0.89 -16.69
CA ARG A 49 -10.38 1.29 -18.10
C ARG A 49 -11.46 0.54 -18.87
N THR A 50 -11.76 -0.70 -18.51
CA THR A 50 -12.72 -1.54 -19.23
C THR A 50 -14.08 -1.62 -18.54
N ALA A 51 -14.12 -1.56 -17.22
CA ALA A 51 -15.33 -1.80 -16.43
C ALA A 51 -16.14 -0.54 -16.12
N VAL A 52 -15.53 0.65 -16.18
CA VAL A 52 -16.20 1.93 -15.87
C VAL A 52 -16.02 2.92 -17.02
N PRO A 53 -16.91 2.91 -18.03
CA PRO A 53 -16.76 3.70 -19.26
C PRO A 53 -16.66 5.21 -19.03
N GLU A 54 -17.30 5.72 -17.97
CA GLU A 54 -17.34 7.14 -17.63
C GLU A 54 -16.10 7.60 -16.85
N ALA A 55 -15.32 6.66 -16.31
CA ALA A 55 -14.13 6.98 -15.53
C ALA A 55 -12.96 7.37 -16.45
N ASN A 56 -12.18 8.36 -16.04
CA ASN A 56 -10.91 8.67 -16.69
C ASN A 56 -9.82 7.69 -16.22
N PRO A 57 -9.34 6.76 -17.06
CA PRO A 57 -8.38 5.73 -16.64
C PRO A 57 -7.01 6.30 -16.27
N ALA A 58 -6.68 7.49 -16.79
CA ALA A 58 -5.46 8.19 -16.44
C ALA A 58 -5.38 8.48 -14.93
N LEU A 59 -6.52 8.75 -14.28
CA LEU A 59 -6.55 9.01 -12.84
C LEU A 59 -6.11 7.78 -12.03
N SER A 60 -6.66 6.60 -12.32
CA SER A 60 -6.26 5.35 -11.65
C SER A 60 -4.80 4.99 -11.92
N LEU A 61 -4.33 5.19 -13.16
CA LEU A 61 -2.97 4.90 -13.56
C LEU A 61 -1.97 5.83 -12.85
N THR A 62 -2.23 7.13 -12.86
CA THR A 62 -1.40 8.14 -12.19
C THR A 62 -1.41 7.94 -10.67
N ALA A 63 -2.56 7.68 -10.06
CA ALA A 63 -2.64 7.45 -8.63
C ALA A 63 -1.84 6.21 -8.19
N ALA A 64 -1.87 5.12 -8.98
CA ALA A 64 -1.14 3.90 -8.68
C ALA A 64 0.37 4.07 -8.94
N LEU A 65 0.76 4.47 -10.15
CA LEU A 65 2.17 4.45 -10.61
C LEU A 65 2.96 5.71 -10.27
N ALA A 66 2.36 6.90 -10.35
CA ALA A 66 3.07 8.15 -10.14
C ALA A 66 2.99 8.67 -8.71
N VAL A 67 2.05 8.16 -7.91
CA VAL A 67 1.86 8.58 -6.51
C VAL A 67 2.12 7.42 -5.56
N THR A 68 1.27 6.39 -5.55
CA THR A 68 1.30 5.34 -4.52
C THR A 68 2.58 4.51 -4.58
N PHE A 69 2.99 4.06 -5.78
CA PHE A 69 4.19 3.27 -5.96
C PHE A 69 5.47 3.98 -5.47
N PRO A 70 5.84 5.17 -5.98
CA PRO A 70 7.05 5.86 -5.53
C PRO A 70 6.95 6.27 -4.06
N PHE A 71 5.77 6.65 -3.57
CA PHE A 71 5.58 6.93 -2.14
C PHE A 71 5.89 5.71 -1.29
N ASN A 72 5.35 4.53 -1.63
CA ASN A 72 5.60 3.31 -0.88
C ASN A 72 7.08 2.92 -0.89
N ILE A 73 7.77 3.03 -2.04
CA ILE A 73 9.20 2.70 -2.12
C ILE A 73 10.05 3.66 -1.28
N VAL A 74 9.83 4.96 -1.39
CA VAL A 74 10.71 5.98 -0.79
C VAL A 74 10.39 6.25 0.67
N VAL A 75 9.11 6.26 1.04
CA VAL A 75 8.64 6.70 2.36
C VAL A 75 7.90 5.58 3.10
N GLY A 76 6.98 4.90 2.42
CA GLY A 76 6.10 3.90 3.03
C GLY A 76 6.87 2.75 3.67
N ILE A 77 7.64 1.99 2.88
CA ILE A 77 8.37 0.80 3.36
C ILE A 77 9.28 1.12 4.55
N PRO A 78 10.14 2.17 4.53
CA PRO A 78 10.90 2.56 5.70
C PRO A 78 10.04 2.88 6.93
N LEU A 79 8.87 3.51 6.74
CA LEU A 79 7.96 3.80 7.85
C LEU A 79 7.29 2.54 8.41
N TYR A 80 6.91 1.60 7.53
CA TYR A 80 6.28 0.33 7.91
C TYR A 80 7.27 -0.56 8.66
N GLU A 81 8.54 -0.54 8.26
CA GLU A 81 9.65 -1.18 8.98
C GLU A 81 9.80 -0.65 10.39
N ARG A 82 9.88 0.68 10.56
CA ARG A 82 9.95 1.30 11.88
C ARG A 82 8.76 0.95 12.76
N LEU A 83 7.55 0.94 12.20
CA LEU A 83 6.35 0.54 12.93
C LEU A 83 6.40 -0.94 13.35
N ALA A 84 6.79 -1.83 12.43
CA ALA A 84 6.89 -3.26 12.70
C ALA A 84 7.91 -3.58 13.79
N VAL A 85 9.08 -2.93 13.75
CA VAL A 85 10.12 -3.06 14.77
C VAL A 85 9.66 -2.50 16.12
N ALA A 86 9.03 -1.32 16.13
CA ALA A 86 8.52 -0.70 17.35
C ALA A 86 7.46 -1.55 18.07
N LEU A 87 6.67 -2.31 17.31
CA LEU A 87 5.64 -3.20 17.85
C LEU A 87 6.15 -4.62 18.14
N ALA A 88 7.38 -4.96 17.74
CA ALA A 88 7.97 -6.29 17.94
C ALA A 88 8.78 -6.39 19.25
N GLY A 89 9.22 -5.26 19.81
CA GLY A 89 9.70 -5.16 21.20
C GLY A 89 8.57 -5.18 22.21
#